data_AF-A0A534Y7F5-F1
#
_entry.id   AF-A0A534Y7F5-F1
#
_cell.length_a   1.000
_cell.length_b   1.000
_cell.length_c   1.000
_cell.angle_alpha   90.00
_cell.angle_beta   90.00
_cell.angle_gamma   90.00
#
_symmetry.space_group_name_H-M   'P 1'
#
loop_
_entity.id
_entity.type
_entity.pdbx_description
1 polymer ?
#
loop_
_entity_poly.entity_id
_entity_poly.type
_entity_poly.pdbx_seq_one_letter_code
_entity_poly.pdbx_strand_id
1 'polypeptide(L)'
;MDLVVLIGLPASGKSSFHRARYAGTHVHVSKDLLGRAQRKNEKQMRLVEDALRSGRSVVVDNTNPRRADRAPLIEVARRLGATSTGILVTASIADCLRRNAARDGKARVPAVAIYVAARKLEAPSREEGFDEVYEARLEDDGSWSVIPIPSSQT
;
A
#
# COMPACT_ATOMS: atom_id res chain seq x y z
N MET A 1 13.05 -3.16 -12.36
CA MET A 1 11.93 -3.80 -11.65
C MET A 1 11.48 -2.85 -10.56
N ASP A 2 10.20 -2.87 -10.20
CA ASP A 2 9.63 -1.95 -9.20
C ASP A 2 8.89 -2.73 -8.10
N LEU A 3 9.01 -2.26 -6.86
CA LEU A 3 8.20 -2.67 -5.71
C LEU A 3 7.41 -1.47 -5.22
N VAL A 4 6.13 -1.44 -5.56
CA VAL A 4 5.19 -0.43 -5.10
C VAL A 4 4.55 -0.88 -3.80
N VAL A 5 4.64 -0.06 -2.76
CA VAL A 5 3.99 -0.27 -1.46
C VAL A 5 2.87 0.74 -1.30
N LEU A 6 1.62 0.28 -1.38
CA LEU A 6 0.47 1.12 -1.10
C LEU A 6 0.30 1.30 0.41
N ILE A 7 0.01 2.52 0.83
CA ILE A 7 -0.06 2.95 2.22
C ILE A 7 -1.36 3.73 2.40
N GLY A 8 -2.08 3.51 3.50
CA GLY A 8 -3.26 4.29 3.83
C GLY A 8 -4.35 3.50 4.55
N LEU A 9 -5.40 4.20 4.97
CA LEU A 9 -6.47 3.65 5.81
C LEU A 9 -7.26 2.52 5.11
N PRO A 10 -7.83 1.55 5.84
CA PRO A 10 -8.87 0.70 5.27
C PRO A 10 -9.94 1.58 4.60
N ALA A 11 -10.39 1.16 3.41
CA ALA A 11 -11.31 1.92 2.57
C ALA A 11 -10.83 3.30 2.04
N SER A 12 -9.52 3.61 2.12
CA SER A 12 -8.97 4.83 1.52
C SER A 12 -8.98 4.86 -0.02
N GLY A 13 -9.06 3.69 -0.66
CA GLY A 13 -9.10 3.56 -2.13
C GLY A 13 -7.90 2.86 -2.76
N LYS A 14 -6.95 2.35 -1.96
CA LYS A 14 -5.74 1.63 -2.44
C LYS A 14 -6.01 0.58 -3.52
N SER A 15 -6.95 -0.35 -3.29
CA SER A 15 -7.27 -1.38 -4.30
C SER A 15 -7.88 -0.79 -5.57
N SER A 16 -8.59 0.34 -5.49
CA SER A 16 -9.08 1.07 -6.67
C SER A 16 -7.93 1.75 -7.40
N PHE A 17 -6.99 2.38 -6.68
CA PHE A 17 -5.78 2.96 -7.25
C PHE A 17 -4.91 1.91 -7.94
N HIS A 18 -4.72 0.74 -7.30
CA HIS A 18 -4.07 -0.42 -7.89
C HIS A 18 -4.70 -0.79 -9.24
N ARG A 19 -6.02 -0.96 -9.29
CA ARG A 19 -6.72 -1.30 -10.54
C ARG A 19 -6.53 -0.24 -11.62
N ALA A 20 -6.49 1.04 -11.24
CA ALA A 20 -6.34 2.14 -12.17
C ALA A 20 -4.92 2.28 -12.75
N ARG A 21 -3.86 1.92 -12.00
CA ARG A 21 -2.46 2.21 -12.37
C ARG A 21 -1.59 0.99 -12.62
N TYR A 22 -1.90 -0.13 -11.98
CA TYR A 22 -0.98 -1.27 -11.89
C TYR A 22 -1.58 -2.62 -12.31
N ALA A 23 -2.90 -2.67 -12.56
CA ALA A 23 -3.52 -3.87 -13.10
C ALA A 23 -2.90 -4.24 -14.46
N GLY A 24 -2.49 -5.50 -14.59
CA GLY A 24 -1.86 -6.02 -15.81
C GLY A 24 -0.37 -5.71 -15.95
N THR A 25 0.19 -4.81 -15.14
CA THR A 25 1.63 -4.45 -15.18
C THR A 25 2.41 -4.96 -13.97
N HIS A 26 1.77 -5.07 -12.81
CA HIS A 26 2.40 -5.54 -11.57
C HIS A 26 1.71 -6.79 -11.03
N VAL A 27 2.48 -7.65 -10.38
CA VAL A 27 1.94 -8.74 -9.58
C VAL A 27 1.28 -8.12 -8.34
N HIS A 28 -0.04 -8.33 -8.19
CA HIS A 28 -0.80 -7.84 -7.04
C HIS A 28 -0.64 -8.77 -5.85
N VAL A 29 -0.06 -8.25 -4.76
CA VAL A 29 0.10 -8.98 -3.50
C VAL A 29 -0.67 -8.27 -2.39
N SER A 30 -1.65 -8.97 -1.79
CA SER A 30 -2.45 -8.44 -0.68
C SER A 30 -2.77 -9.54 0.33
N LYS A 31 -2.71 -9.22 1.63
CA LYS A 31 -3.05 -10.16 2.72
C LYS A 31 -4.53 -10.56 2.73
N ASP A 32 -5.38 -9.77 2.07
CA ASP A 32 -6.80 -10.06 1.90
C ASP A 32 -7.01 -11.21 0.89
N LEU A 33 -6.14 -11.32 -0.12
CA LEU A 33 -6.14 -12.41 -1.09
C LEU A 33 -5.54 -13.72 -0.54
N LEU A 34 -4.79 -13.65 0.56
CA LEU A 34 -4.15 -14.83 1.18
C LEU A 34 -5.09 -15.67 2.06
N GLY A 35 -6.38 -15.32 2.18
CA GLY A 35 -7.37 -16.12 2.89
C GLY A 35 -7.08 -16.30 4.38
N ARG A 36 -7.28 -17.50 4.94
CA ARG A 36 -6.97 -17.85 6.35
C ARG A 36 -5.57 -18.47 6.52
N ALA A 37 -4.64 -18.18 5.61
CA ALA A 37 -3.30 -18.76 5.70
C ALA A 37 -2.64 -18.44 7.05
N GLN A 38 -2.04 -19.47 7.66
CA GLN A 38 -1.09 -19.28 8.76
C GLN A 38 0.08 -18.44 8.25
N ARG A 39 0.64 -17.58 9.11
CA ARG A 39 1.84 -16.77 8.82
C ARG A 39 1.71 -15.91 7.54
N LYS A 40 0.60 -15.17 7.40
CA LYS A 40 0.34 -14.29 6.24
C LYS A 40 1.49 -13.36 5.88
N ASN A 41 2.21 -12.84 6.87
CA ASN A 41 3.36 -11.97 6.65
C ASN A 41 4.47 -12.69 5.88
N GLU A 42 4.86 -13.89 6.33
CA GLU A 42 5.88 -14.70 5.64
C GLU A 42 5.45 -15.06 4.22
N LYS A 43 4.18 -15.44 4.04
CA LYS A 43 3.65 -15.79 2.72
C LYS A 43 3.65 -14.58 1.77
N GLN A 44 3.27 -13.40 2.25
CA GLN A 44 3.37 -12.18 1.47
C GLN A 44 4.82 -11.91 1.06
N MET A 45 5.76 -11.97 2.01
CA MET A 45 7.17 -11.69 1.72
C MET A 45 7.73 -12.65 0.68
N ARG A 46 7.38 -13.94 0.76
CA ARG A 46 7.75 -14.94 -0.27
C ARG A 46 7.19 -14.58 -1.64
N LEU A 47 5.92 -14.22 -1.74
CA LEU A 47 5.31 -13.83 -3.02
C LEU A 47 5.97 -12.60 -3.64
N VAL A 48 6.31 -11.61 -2.80
CA VAL A 48 7.05 -10.42 -3.24
C VAL A 48 8.43 -10.80 -3.75
N GLU A 49 9.19 -11.57 -2.97
CA GLU A 49 10.55 -11.99 -3.33
C GLU A 49 10.58 -12.87 -4.58
N ASP A 50 9.69 -13.85 -4.70
CA ASP A 50 9.61 -14.74 -5.86
C ASP A 50 9.27 -13.95 -7.14
N ALA A 51 8.35 -12.99 -7.05
CA ALA A 51 7.98 -12.15 -8.19
C ALA A 51 9.17 -11.27 -8.62
N LEU A 52 9.84 -10.59 -7.69
CA LEU A 52 11.02 -9.77 -7.99
C LEU A 52 12.18 -10.61 -8.55
N ARG A 53 12.48 -11.78 -7.97
CA ARG A 53 13.51 -12.71 -8.50
C ARG A 53 13.19 -13.18 -9.92
N SER A 54 11.90 -13.28 -10.27
CA SER A 54 11.46 -13.64 -11.61
C SER A 54 11.42 -12.47 -12.61
N GLY A 55 11.97 -11.30 -12.26
CA GLY A 55 11.99 -10.15 -13.16
C GLY A 55 10.71 -9.31 -13.17
N ARG A 56 9.72 -9.63 -12.32
CA ARG A 56 8.38 -9.00 -12.35
C ARG A 56 8.25 -7.92 -11.29
N SER A 57 7.70 -6.78 -11.67
CA SER A 57 7.33 -5.73 -10.72
C SER A 57 6.13 -6.14 -9.86
N VAL A 58 6.07 -5.60 -8.64
CA VAL A 58 5.12 -6.03 -7.61
C VAL A 58 4.45 -4.82 -6.98
N VAL A 59 3.17 -4.96 -6.64
CA VAL A 59 2.42 -3.98 -5.86
C VAL A 59 1.83 -4.65 -4.61
N VAL A 60 2.18 -4.11 -3.44
CA VAL A 60 1.71 -4.57 -2.14
C VAL A 60 0.56 -3.69 -1.67
N ASP A 61 -0.67 -4.23 -1.74
CA ASP A 61 -1.92 -3.54 -1.39
C ASP A 61 -2.41 -4.00 -0.01
N ASN A 62 -1.84 -3.39 1.03
CA ASN A 62 -2.31 -3.50 2.41
C ASN A 62 -2.37 -2.09 3.03
N THR A 63 -2.69 -2.00 4.31
CA THR A 63 -2.68 -0.70 5.03
C THR A 63 -1.28 -0.14 5.24
N ASN A 64 -0.30 -0.99 5.59
CA ASN A 64 1.11 -0.64 5.83
C ASN A 64 1.32 0.66 6.64
N PRO A 65 0.64 0.81 7.80
CA PRO A 65 0.52 2.11 8.46
C PRO A 65 1.85 2.63 9.03
N ARG A 66 2.72 1.74 9.53
CA ARG A 66 3.96 2.13 10.22
C ARG A 66 5.21 1.92 9.37
N ARG A 67 6.27 2.69 9.66
CA ARG A 67 7.61 2.51 9.08
C ARG A 67 8.12 1.09 9.25
N ALA A 68 7.95 0.54 10.47
CA ALA A 68 8.33 -0.84 10.79
C ALA A 68 7.55 -1.90 9.98
N ASP A 69 6.33 -1.61 9.54
CA ASP A 69 5.56 -2.53 8.68
C ASP A 69 6.09 -2.53 7.23
N ARG A 70 6.76 -1.45 6.82
CA ARG A 70 7.29 -1.22 5.46
C ARG A 70 8.75 -1.64 5.31
N ALA A 71 9.55 -1.52 6.37
CA ALA A 71 10.98 -1.80 6.35
C ALA A 71 11.36 -3.16 5.70
N PRO A 72 10.69 -4.29 5.99
CA PRO A 72 11.03 -5.56 5.35
C PRO A 72 10.78 -5.57 3.83
N LEU A 73 9.80 -4.80 3.34
CA LEU A 73 9.52 -4.68 1.90
C LEU A 73 10.61 -3.87 1.21
N ILE A 74 10.97 -2.73 1.79
CA ILE A 74 12.05 -1.86 1.30
C ILE A 74 13.37 -2.64 1.24
N GLU A 75 13.69 -3.39 2.29
CA GLU A 75 14.90 -4.21 2.33
C GLU A 75 14.95 -5.27 1.23
N VAL A 76 13.81 -5.94 0.95
CA VAL A 76 13.73 -6.92 -0.14
C VAL A 76 13.91 -6.27 -1.50
N ALA A 77 13.29 -5.11 -1.76
CA ALA A 77 13.50 -4.37 -3.00
C ALA A 77 14.98 -4.02 -3.20
N ARG A 78 15.61 -3.42 -2.17
CA ARG A 78 17.03 -3.07 -2.19
C ARG A 78 17.93 -4.27 -2.47
N ARG A 79 17.70 -5.39 -1.77
CA ARG A 79 18.50 -6.61 -1.92
C ARG A 79 18.38 -7.23 -3.32
N LEU A 80 17.24 -7.07 -3.98
CA LEU A 80 16.98 -7.61 -5.31
C LEU A 80 17.18 -6.57 -6.44
N GLY A 81 17.69 -5.38 -6.12
CA GLY A 81 17.94 -4.32 -7.09
C GLY A 81 16.67 -3.76 -7.75
N ALA A 82 15.53 -3.81 -7.05
CA ALA A 82 14.28 -3.19 -7.49
C ALA A 82 14.16 -1.78 -6.91
N THR A 83 13.62 -0.85 -7.70
CA THR A 83 13.20 0.47 -7.21
C THR A 83 12.05 0.27 -6.21
N SER A 84 12.11 0.96 -5.09
CA SER A 84 11.11 0.91 -4.02
C SER A 84 10.29 2.19 -4.00
N THR A 85 8.98 2.06 -4.24
CA THR A 85 8.06 3.19 -4.37
C THR A 85 6.99 3.16 -3.29
N GLY A 86 6.94 4.15 -2.41
CA GLY A 86 5.90 4.30 -1.39
C GLY A 86 4.77 5.21 -1.86
N ILE A 87 3.51 4.74 -1.86
CA ILE A 87 2.37 5.56 -2.28
C ILE A 87 1.35 5.68 -1.15
N LEU A 88 1.23 6.88 -0.59
CA LEU A 88 0.18 7.22 0.36
C LEU A 88 -1.12 7.52 -0.38
N VAL A 89 -2.10 6.63 -0.26
CA VAL A 89 -3.45 6.84 -0.79
C VAL A 89 -4.29 7.53 0.27
N THR A 90 -4.42 8.85 0.13
CA THR A 90 -5.06 9.74 1.11
C THR A 90 -6.58 9.77 0.94
N ALA A 91 -7.29 9.66 2.06
CA ALA A 91 -8.72 9.91 2.16
C ALA A 91 -9.06 10.34 3.59
N SER A 92 -10.11 11.14 3.76
CA SER A 92 -10.58 11.52 5.09
C SER A 92 -11.07 10.28 5.87
N ILE A 93 -11.00 10.32 7.21
CA ILE A 93 -11.57 9.24 8.05
C ILE A 93 -13.08 9.10 7.77
N ALA A 94 -13.78 10.21 7.59
CA ALA A 94 -15.21 10.21 7.27
C ALA A 94 -15.50 9.48 5.95
N ASP A 95 -14.71 9.73 4.89
CA ASP A 95 -14.83 9.02 3.63
C ASP A 95 -14.50 7.54 3.77
N CYS A 96 -13.46 7.20 4.53
CA CYS A 96 -13.11 5.81 4.78
C CYS A 96 -14.25 5.08 5.50
N LEU A 97 -14.86 5.69 6.52
CA LEU A 97 -16.01 5.13 7.23
C LEU A 97 -17.22 4.95 6.31
N ARG A 98 -17.58 5.99 5.54
CA ARG A 98 -18.68 5.95 4.58
C ARG A 98 -18.48 4.87 3.53
N ARG A 99 -17.30 4.81 2.91
CA ARG A 99 -16.95 3.79 1.92
C ARG A 99 -16.92 2.39 2.53
N ASN A 100 -16.44 2.25 3.77
CA ASN A 100 -16.41 0.97 4.47
C ASN A 100 -17.82 0.48 4.82
N ALA A 101 -18.73 1.36 5.24
CA ALA A 101 -20.12 1.02 5.52
C ALA A 101 -20.87 0.49 4.28
N ALA A 102 -20.48 0.94 3.08
CA ALA A 102 -21.02 0.46 1.80
C ALA A 102 -20.41 -0.86 1.29
N ARG A 103 -19.40 -1.43 1.97
CA ARG A 103 -18.83 -2.74 1.62
C ARG A 103 -19.60 -3.87 2.30
N ASP A 104 -19.51 -5.09 1.80
CA ASP A 104 -20.15 -6.26 2.43
C ASP A 104 -19.17 -7.37 2.80
N GLY A 105 -19.63 -8.27 3.68
CA GLY A 105 -18.90 -9.46 4.10
C GLY A 105 -17.50 -9.14 4.64
N LYS A 106 -16.48 -9.86 4.16
CA LYS A 106 -15.09 -9.71 4.63
C LYS A 106 -14.44 -8.38 4.21
N ALA A 107 -15.02 -7.66 3.25
CA ALA A 107 -14.48 -6.38 2.79
C ALA A 107 -14.88 -5.21 3.73
N ARG A 108 -15.96 -5.36 4.50
CA ARG A 108 -16.36 -4.43 5.57
C ARG A 108 -15.57 -4.75 6.83
N VAL A 109 -14.70 -3.84 7.25
CA VAL A 109 -13.96 -3.97 8.51
C VAL A 109 -14.71 -3.28 9.65
N PRO A 110 -14.49 -3.66 10.93
CA PRO A 110 -15.01 -2.90 12.06
C PRO A 110 -14.54 -1.44 12.00
N ALA A 111 -15.42 -0.46 12.28
CA ALA A 111 -15.07 0.96 12.24
C ALA A 111 -13.85 1.31 13.12
N VAL A 112 -13.73 0.65 14.28
CA VAL A 112 -12.56 0.78 15.18
C VAL A 112 -11.23 0.48 14.47
N ALA A 113 -11.20 -0.43 13.49
CA ALA A 113 -9.99 -0.75 12.74
C ALA A 113 -9.51 0.44 11.88
N ILE A 114 -10.43 1.28 11.38
CA ILE A 114 -10.07 2.51 10.64
C ILE A 114 -9.42 3.51 11.58
N TYR A 115 -10.00 3.74 12.76
CA TYR A 115 -9.43 4.64 13.77
C TYR A 115 -8.07 4.15 14.27
N VAL A 116 -7.93 2.84 14.54
CA VAL A 116 -6.65 2.24 14.93
C VAL A 116 -5.60 2.39 13.84
N ALA A 117 -5.98 2.20 12.57
CA ALA A 117 -5.07 2.42 11.45
C ALA A 117 -4.67 3.90 11.34
N ALA A 118 -5.60 4.83 11.51
CA ALA A 118 -5.33 6.27 11.46
C ALA A 118 -4.36 6.71 12.55
N ARG A 119 -4.51 6.20 13.78
CA ARG A 119 -3.58 6.48 14.89
C ARG A 119 -2.17 5.93 14.67
N LYS A 120 -2.02 4.89 13.83
CA LYS A 120 -0.75 4.24 13.53
C LYS A 120 -0.11 4.74 12.23
N LEU A 121 -0.83 5.54 11.45
CA LEU A 121 -0.41 5.92 10.11
C LEU A 121 0.74 6.94 10.21
N GLU A 122 1.91 6.52 9.78
CA GLU A 122 3.09 7.35 9.63
C GLU A 122 3.26 7.65 8.14
N ALA A 123 3.33 8.93 7.78
CA ALA A 123 3.54 9.36 6.40
C ALA A 123 4.85 8.75 5.85
N PRO A 124 4.83 8.19 4.62
CA PRO A 124 6.03 7.65 4.01
C PRO A 124 7.03 8.78 3.75
N SER A 125 8.32 8.52 4.01
CA SER A 125 9.41 9.39 3.55
C SER A 125 10.56 8.59 2.94
N ARG A 126 11.38 9.26 2.13
CA ARG A 126 12.62 8.68 1.58
C ARG A 126 13.60 8.26 2.67
N GLU A 127 13.54 8.88 3.86
CA GLU A 127 14.37 8.53 5.01
C GLU A 127 14.11 7.10 5.54
N GLU A 128 12.98 6.49 5.18
CA GLU A 128 12.71 5.07 5.48
C GLU A 128 13.49 4.11 4.56
N GLY A 129 14.12 4.64 3.51
CA GLY A 129 14.84 3.87 2.49
C GLY A 129 14.06 3.65 1.20
N PHE A 130 12.89 4.30 1.02
CA PHE A 130 12.22 4.32 -0.28
C PHE A 130 13.02 5.12 -1.31
N ASP A 131 13.12 4.60 -2.53
CA ASP A 131 13.70 5.31 -3.68
C ASP A 131 12.77 6.43 -4.16
N GLU A 132 11.46 6.24 -4.06
CA GLU A 132 10.46 7.23 -4.43
C GLU A 132 9.26 7.21 -3.48
N VAL A 133 8.66 8.38 -3.24
CA VAL A 133 7.47 8.53 -2.40
C VAL A 133 6.47 9.50 -3.02
N TYR A 134 5.20 9.11 -3.03
CA TYR A 134 4.11 9.87 -3.64
C TYR A 134 2.88 9.90 -2.73
N GLU A 135 2.11 10.98 -2.85
CA GLU A 135 0.73 11.05 -2.37
C GLU A 135 -0.20 10.87 -3.56
N ALA A 136 -1.19 9.98 -3.41
CA ALA A 136 -2.25 9.74 -4.37
C ALA A 136 -3.61 10.11 -3.76
N ARG A 137 -4.40 10.92 -4.47
CA ARG A 137 -5.75 11.33 -4.05
C ARG A 137 -6.75 11.09 -5.18
N LEU A 138 -7.93 10.60 -4.81
CA LEU A 138 -9.06 10.45 -5.72
C LEU A 138 -9.79 11.79 -5.79
N GLU A 139 -9.84 12.36 -6.99
CA GLU A 139 -10.53 13.61 -7.28
C GLU A 139 -12.03 13.36 -7.53
N ASP A 140 -12.83 14.43 -7.47
CA ASP A 140 -14.29 14.35 -7.62
C ASP A 140 -14.73 13.90 -9.01
N ASP A 141 -13.90 14.13 -10.03
CA ASP A 141 -14.11 13.66 -11.41
C ASP A 141 -13.76 12.17 -11.61
N GLY A 142 -13.33 11.49 -10.54
CA GLY A 142 -12.92 10.09 -10.56
C GLY A 142 -11.49 9.84 -11.02
N SER A 143 -10.74 10.90 -11.35
CA SER A 143 -9.32 10.81 -11.68
C SER A 143 -8.45 10.69 -10.42
N TRP A 144 -7.20 10.26 -10.60
CA TRP A 144 -6.23 10.18 -9.51
C TRP A 144 -5.14 11.23 -9.70
N SER A 145 -5.03 12.18 -8.77
CA SER A 145 -3.83 13.01 -8.66
C SER A 145 -2.74 12.19 -7.96
N VAL A 146 -1.50 12.29 -8.47
CA VAL A 146 -0.33 11.61 -7.91
C VAL A 146 0.81 12.62 -7.91
N ILE A 147 1.22 13.04 -6.72
CA ILE A 147 2.25 14.08 -6.54
C ILE A 147 3.42 13.54 -5.70
N PRO A 148 4.67 13.92 -5.99
CA PRO A 148 5.80 13.55 -5.15
C PRO A 148 5.63 14.10 -3.74
N ILE A 149 5.94 13.30 -2.71
CA ILE A 149 6.08 13.80 -1.34
C ILE A 149 7.50 14.38 -1.23
N PRO A 150 7.66 15.69 -0.94
CA PRO A 150 8.98 16.28 -0.80
C PRO A 150 9.76 15.60 0.31
N SER A 151 11.06 15.39 0.12
CA SER A 151 11.95 15.17 1.25
C SER A 151 11.91 16.42 2.11
N SER A 152 11.78 16.26 3.42
CA SER A 152 12.13 17.33 4.36
C SER A 152 13.55 17.77 4.03
N GLN A 153 13.72 18.99 3.51
CA GLN A 153 15.06 19.57 3.36
C GLN A 153 15.56 19.81 4.79
N THR A 154 16.59 19.05 5.18
CA THR A 154 17.38 19.28 6.40
C THR A 154 17.94 20.70 6.43
#